data_AF-A0A358QME7-F1
#
_entry.id   AF-A0A358QME7-F1
#
_cell.length_a   1.000
_cell.length_b   1.000
_cell.length_c   1.000
_cell.angle_alpha   90.00
_cell.angle_beta   90.00
_cell.angle_gamma   90.00
#
_symmetry.space_group_name_H-M   'P 1'
#
loop_
_entity.id
_entity.type
_entity.pdbx_description
1 polymer ?
#
loop_
_entity_poly.entity_id
_entity_poly.type
_entity_poly.pdbx_seq_one_letter_code
_entity_poly.pdbx_strand_id
1 'polypeptide(L)' 'DLDRFHLVLDVIDRVPGLQSHAAALRQRMVDERVRCRAFTRIGGEDPADISNWTWAL' A
#
# COMPACT_ATOMS: atom_id res chain seq x y z
N ASP A 1 -0.45 5.89 11.41
CA ASP A 1 -1.05 5.49 10.12
C ASP A 1 -1.08 4.00 9.95
N LEU A 2 -2.28 3.42 10.05
CA LEU A 2 -2.55 2.05 9.68
C LEU A 2 -3.34 2.09 8.37
N ASP A 3 -2.74 1.64 7.28
CA ASP A 3 -3.34 1.60 5.95
C ASP A 3 -3.02 0.23 5.29
N ARG A 4 -3.73 -0.11 4.22
CA ARG A 4 -3.57 -1.41 3.55
C ARG A 4 -2.15 -1.67 3.02
N PHE A 5 -1.42 -0.61 2.64
CA PHE A 5 -0.05 -0.74 2.16
C PHE A 5 0.91 -1.01 3.31
N HIS A 6 0.73 -0.31 4.44
CA HIS A 6 1.44 -0.58 5.67
C HIS A 6 1.27 -2.03 6.14
N LEU A 7 0.05 -2.58 6.07
CA LEU A 7 -0.18 -3.98 6.44
C LEU A 7 0.62 -4.95 5.56
N VAL A 8 0.68 -4.70 4.25
CA VAL A 8 1.49 -5.52 3.33
C VAL A 8 2.98 -5.38 3.64
N LEU A 9 3.46 -4.15 3.87
CA LEU A 9 4.85 -3.89 4.25
C LEU A 9 5.23 -4.62 5.54
N ASP A 10 4.36 -4.57 6.56
CA ASP A 10 4.56 -5.27 7.82
C ASP A 10 4.66 -6.79 7.64
N VAL A 11 3.83 -7.38 6.78
CA VAL A 11 3.92 -8.82 6.46
C VAL A 11 5.25 -9.15 5.78
N ILE A 12 5.65 -8.38 4.77
CA ILE A 12 6.90 -8.62 4.04
C ILE A 12 8.11 -8.51 4.99
N ASP A 13 8.12 -7.49 5.85
CA ASP A 13 9.26 -7.21 6.72
C ASP A 13 9.37 -8.17 7.92
N ARG A 14 8.27 -8.82 8.33
CA ARG A 14 8.23 -9.67 9.53
C ARG A 14 8.24 -11.17 9.26
N VAL A 15 7.82 -11.62 8.07
CA VAL A 15 7.83 -13.06 7.74
C VAL A 15 9.21 -13.47 7.21
N PRO A 16 9.88 -14.45 7.85
CA PRO A 16 11.19 -14.92 7.41
C PRO A 16 11.20 -15.33 5.93
N GLY A 17 12.17 -14.82 5.19
CA GLY A 17 12.34 -15.10 3.77
C GLY A 17 11.53 -14.19 2.82
N LEU A 18 10.51 -13.47 3.27
CA LEU A 18 9.71 -12.63 2.36
C LEU A 18 10.41 -11.36 1.90
N GLN A 19 11.30 -10.77 2.70
CA GLN A 19 11.99 -9.54 2.31
C GLN A 19 12.73 -9.65 0.98
N SER A 20 13.41 -10.77 0.73
CA SER A 20 14.11 -11.03 -0.52
C SER A 20 13.15 -11.44 -1.65
N HIS A 21 12.21 -12.33 -1.38
CA HIS A 21 11.28 -12.85 -2.39
C HIS A 21 10.27 -11.79 -2.87
N ALA A 22 9.90 -10.83 -2.03
CA ALA A 22 8.88 -9.83 -2.30
C ALA A 22 9.44 -8.40 -2.41
N ALA A 23 10.75 -8.23 -2.63
CA ALA A 23 11.40 -6.91 -2.69
C ALA A 23 10.71 -5.94 -3.66
N ALA A 24 10.34 -6.41 -4.86
CA ALA A 24 9.63 -5.60 -5.84
C ALA A 24 8.21 -5.22 -5.39
N LEU A 25 7.48 -6.15 -4.75
CA LEU A 25 6.17 -5.85 -4.19
C LEU A 25 6.29 -4.82 -3.06
N ARG A 26 7.28 -4.95 -2.18
CA ARG A 26 7.57 -4.00 -1.11
C ARG A 26 7.78 -2.59 -1.66
N GLN A 27 8.61 -2.45 -2.70
CA GLN A 27 8.84 -1.15 -3.35
C GLN A 27 7.52 -0.56 -3.89
N ARG A 28 6.72 -1.37 -4.60
CA ARG A 28 5.41 -0.91 -5.09
C ARG A 28 4.49 -0.43 -3.97
N MET A 29 4.47 -1.11 -2.82
CA MET A 29 3.66 -0.68 -1.68
C MET A 29 4.16 0.64 -1.07
N VAL A 30 5.47 0.87 -1.03
CA VAL A 30 6.04 2.17 -0.62
C VAL A 30 5.59 3.28 -1.57
N ASP A 31 5.75 3.05 -2.89
CA ASP A 31 5.41 4.02 -3.92
C ASP A 31 3.91 4.34 -3.91
N GLU A 32 3.08 3.32 -3.77
CA GLU A 32 1.63 3.46 -3.75
C GLU A 32 1.14 4.22 -2.51
N ARG A 33 1.77 3.97 -1.35
CA ARG A 33 1.49 4.73 -0.14
C ARG A 33 1.88 6.20 -0.27
N VAL A 34 2.96 6.51 -1.00
CA VAL A 34 3.35 7.90 -1.33
C VAL A 34 2.33 8.52 -2.29
N ARG A 35 1.93 7.81 -3.35
CA ARG A 35 0.94 8.25 -4.33
C ARG A 35 -0.38 8.64 -3.65
N CYS A 36 -0.92 7.77 -2.80
CA CYS A 36 -2.17 8.02 -2.09
C CYS A 36 -2.08 9.27 -1.20
N ARG A 37 -1.02 9.40 -0.40
CA ARG A 37 -0.81 10.60 0.43
C ARG A 37 -0.71 11.89 -0.39
N ALA A 38 -0.02 11.84 -1.54
CA ALA A 38 0.08 12.98 -2.42
C ALA A 38 -1.29 13.37 -2.99
N PHE A 39 -2.10 12.38 -3.38
CA PHE A 39 -3.45 12.59 -3.88
C PHE A 39 -4.35 13.28 -2.85
N THR A 40 -4.42 12.75 -1.62
CA THR A 40 -5.20 13.35 -0.52
C THR A 40 -4.71 14.77 -0.20
N ARG A 41 -3.41 15.04 -0.29
CA ARG A 41 -2.85 16.37 -0.02
C ARG A 41 -3.19 17.41 -1.10
N ILE A 42 -3.33 16.99 -2.36
CA ILE A 42 -3.63 17.88 -3.48
C ILE A 42 -5.13 18.06 -3.67
N GLY A 43 -5.90 16.97 -3.66
CA GLY A 43 -7.33 16.95 -3.99
C GLY A 43 -8.27 16.97 -2.79
N GLY A 44 -7.77 16.71 -1.57
CA GLY A 44 -8.59 16.63 -0.36
C GLY A 44 -9.46 15.37 -0.25
N GLU A 45 -9.34 14.45 -1.20
CA GLU A 45 -10.07 13.18 -1.24
C GLU A 45 -9.11 12.01 -1.46
N ASP A 46 -9.55 10.78 -1.20
CA ASP A 46 -8.74 9.59 -1.46
C ASP A 46 -8.84 9.16 -2.94
N PRO A 47 -7.82 8.48 -3.49
CA PRO A 47 -7.91 7.94 -4.84
C PRO A 47 -9.10 6.99 -5.03
N ALA A 48 -9.79 7.11 -6.16
CA ALA A 48 -11.00 6.32 -6.45
C ALA A 48 -10.76 4.79 -6.38
N ASP A 49 -9.58 4.31 -6.75
CA ASP A 49 -9.20 2.91 -6.66
C ASP A 49 -9.05 2.40 -5.22
N ILE A 50 -8.88 3.31 -4.25
CA ILE A 50 -8.85 3.01 -2.83
C ILE A 50 -10.26 3.05 -2.24
N SER A 51 -11.01 4.12 -2.51
CA SER A 51 -12.35 4.35 -1.95
C SER A 51 -13.42 3.42 -2.55
N ASN A 52 -13.30 3.08 -3.82
CA ASN A 52 -14.27 2.23 -4.52
C ASN A 52 -13.87 0.75 -4.53
N TRP A 53 -12.82 0.38 -3.79
CA TRP A 53 -12.40 -1.01 -3.72
C TRP A 53 -13.43 -1.86 -2.99
N THR A 54 -13.75 -3.01 -3.57
CA THR A 54 -14.61 -4.02 -2.97
C THR A 54 -13.95 -5.39 -3.05
N TRP A 55 -14.30 -6.28 -2.13
CA TRP A 55 -13.97 -7.69 -2.29
C TRP A 55 -14.61 -8.23 -3.57
N ALA A 56 -13.82 -8.93 -4.39
CA ALA A 56 -14.37 -9.70 -5.51
C ALA A 56 -15.13 -10.91 -4.96
N LEU A 57 -16.32 -11.17 -5.51
CA LEU A 57 -17.09 -12.39 -5.26
C LEU A 57 -16.53 -13.56 -6.07
#